data_AF-A0A7Y5VMN4-F1
#
_entry.id   AF-A0A7Y5VMN4-F1
#
_cell.length_a   1.000
_cell.length_b   1.000
_cell.length_c   1.000
_cell.angle_alpha   90.00
_cell.angle_beta   90.00
_cell.angle_gamma   90.00
#
_symmetry.space_group_name_H-M   'P 1'
#
loop_
_entity.id
_entity.type
_entity.pdbx_description
1 polymer ?
#
loop_
_entity_poly.entity_id
_entity_poly.type
_entity_poly.pdbx_seq_one_letter_code
_entity_poly.pdbx_strand_id
1 'polypeptide(L)'
;MSDLQCAARIVVVNPPGLSDVAWLASAIHLEKVQAVYAADDVPDTGPVETLADDLGVPSHLGHGDLQDGSEGLAELVDRHRGECVVVVRGGADADPVLLLVDADGTSRQALEGLT
;
A
#
# COMPACT_ATOMS: atom_id res chain seq x y z
N MET A 1 10.23 19.72 -15.77
CA MET A 1 9.00 19.43 -15.02
C MET A 1 9.12 17.98 -14.62
N SER A 2 9.02 17.68 -13.33
CA SER A 2 9.52 16.42 -12.73
C SER A 2 8.46 15.32 -12.83
N ASP A 3 8.75 14.24 -13.54
CA ASP A 3 7.85 13.09 -13.74
C ASP A 3 7.52 12.33 -12.44
N LEU A 4 8.21 12.64 -11.33
CA LEU A 4 7.82 12.21 -9.98
C LEU A 4 6.42 12.71 -9.58
N GLN A 5 5.90 13.74 -10.24
CA GLN A 5 4.53 14.23 -10.01
C GLN A 5 3.44 13.24 -10.49
N CYS A 6 3.80 12.23 -11.29
CA CYS A 6 2.88 11.22 -11.79
C CYS A 6 3.10 9.83 -11.18
N ALA A 7 4.08 9.68 -10.28
CA ALA A 7 4.37 8.38 -9.67
C ALA A 7 3.24 7.96 -8.73
N ALA A 8 2.77 6.73 -8.87
CA ALA A 8 1.88 6.12 -7.87
C ALA A 8 2.71 5.77 -6.63
N ARG A 9 2.21 6.14 -5.46
CA ARG A 9 2.79 5.80 -4.16
C ARG A 9 2.03 4.62 -3.58
N ILE A 10 2.70 3.48 -3.42
CA ILE A 10 2.07 2.28 -2.89
C ILE A 10 2.78 1.88 -1.61
N VAL A 11 2.10 2.01 -0.48
CA VAL A 11 2.57 1.45 0.79
C VAL A 11 2.22 -0.04 0.78
N VAL A 12 3.22 -0.89 0.67
CA VAL A 12 3.06 -2.34 0.75
C VAL A 12 3.18 -2.79 2.19
N VAL A 13 2.20 -3.55 2.64
CA VAL A 13 2.11 -4.15 3.97
C VAL A 13 1.86 -5.64 3.81
N ASN A 14 2.54 -6.46 4.60
CA ASN A 14 2.25 -7.89 4.68
C ASN A 14 1.59 -8.23 6.02
N PRO A 15 0.97 -9.41 6.19
CA PRO A 15 0.25 -9.77 7.41
C PRO A 15 1.05 -9.57 8.72
N PRO A 16 2.36 -9.87 8.81
CA PRO A 16 3.12 -9.61 10.04
C PRO A 16 3.18 -8.12 10.43
N GLY A 17 3.15 -7.22 9.44
CA GLY A 17 3.12 -5.76 9.64
C GLY A 17 1.77 -5.20 10.06
N LEU A 18 0.71 -6.01 10.06
CA LEU A 18 -0.62 -5.64 10.56
C LEU A 18 -0.83 -5.96 12.04
N SER A 19 0.23 -6.40 12.74
CA SER A 19 0.16 -6.69 14.18
C SER A 19 -0.05 -5.44 15.05
N ASP A 20 0.36 -4.26 14.57
CA ASP A 20 0.12 -2.96 15.20
C ASP A 20 -0.47 -1.97 14.20
N VAL A 21 -1.77 -2.12 13.95
CA VAL A 21 -2.54 -1.28 13.01
C VAL A 21 -2.52 0.20 13.42
N ALA A 22 -2.61 0.48 14.72
CA ALA A 22 -2.64 1.86 15.22
C ALA A 22 -1.31 2.59 14.95
N TRP A 23 -0.18 1.91 15.19
CA TRP A 23 1.12 2.44 14.82
C TRP A 23 1.23 2.65 13.32
N LEU A 24 0.82 1.67 12.51
CA LEU A 24 0.88 1.74 11.05
C LEU A 24 0.07 2.92 10.51
N ALA A 25 -1.19 3.07 10.95
CA ALA A 25 -2.06 4.19 10.58
C ALA A 25 -1.41 5.53 10.95
N SER A 26 -0.81 5.63 12.13
CA SER A 26 -0.08 6.83 12.56
C SER A 26 1.15 7.11 11.69
N ALA A 27 1.89 6.08 11.27
CA ALA A 27 3.10 6.22 10.48
C ALA A 27 2.81 6.73 9.05
N ILE A 28 1.66 6.35 8.47
CA ILE A 28 1.28 6.70 7.10
C ILE A 28 0.21 7.80 7.00
N HIS A 29 -0.23 8.37 8.13
CA HIS A 29 -1.29 9.38 8.12
C HIS A 29 -0.94 10.62 7.26
N LEU A 30 0.34 11.00 7.21
CA LEU A 30 0.81 12.14 6.42
C LEU A 30 0.86 11.87 4.90
N GLU A 31 0.77 10.60 4.49
CA GLU A 31 0.83 10.19 3.09
C GLU A 31 -0.47 10.43 2.32
N LYS A 32 -1.53 10.89 3.01
CA LYS A 32 -2.86 11.14 2.41
C LYS A 32 -3.36 9.93 1.61
N VAL A 33 -3.30 8.76 2.23
CA VAL A 33 -3.81 7.50 1.67
C VAL A 33 -5.24 7.71 1.15
N GLN A 34 -5.54 7.21 -0.04
CA GLN A 34 -6.85 7.32 -0.69
C GLN A 34 -7.70 6.05 -0.52
N ALA A 35 -7.05 4.89 -0.41
CA ALA A 35 -7.70 3.59 -0.27
C ALA A 35 -6.74 2.52 0.26
N VAL A 36 -7.31 1.45 0.82
CA VAL A 36 -6.59 0.24 1.23
C VAL A 36 -7.08 -0.93 0.37
N TYR A 37 -6.17 -1.66 -0.27
CA TYR A 37 -6.44 -2.84 -1.08
C TYR A 37 -5.87 -4.09 -0.40
N ALA A 38 -6.62 -5.19 -0.37
CA ALA A 38 -6.14 -6.49 0.09
C ALA A 38 -6.13 -7.50 -1.06
N ALA A 39 -5.02 -8.21 -1.23
CA ALA A 39 -4.91 -9.34 -2.14
C ALA A 39 -5.68 -10.57 -1.62
N ASP A 40 -5.92 -11.53 -2.52
CA ASP A 40 -6.63 -12.78 -2.20
C ASP A 40 -5.84 -13.72 -1.27
N ASP A 41 -4.51 -13.55 -1.21
CA ASP A 41 -3.60 -14.36 -0.40
C ASP A 41 -3.44 -13.85 1.05
N VAL A 42 -4.21 -12.84 1.44
CA VAL A 42 -4.24 -12.30 2.81
C VAL A 42 -5.21 -13.15 3.67
N PRO A 43 -4.71 -13.83 4.73
CA PRO A 43 -5.50 -14.82 5.46
C PRO A 43 -6.56 -14.24 6.42
N ASP A 44 -6.36 -13.02 6.91
CA ASP A 44 -7.28 -12.31 7.82
C ASP A 44 -7.43 -10.87 7.34
N THR A 45 -8.65 -10.50 6.95
CA THR A 45 -8.97 -9.16 6.44
C THR A 45 -9.42 -8.20 7.54
N GLY A 46 -9.67 -8.67 8.77
CA GLY A 46 -10.13 -7.82 9.87
C GLY A 46 -9.16 -6.66 10.19
N PRO A 47 -7.84 -6.91 10.28
CA PRO A 47 -6.84 -5.85 10.45
C PRO A 47 -6.79 -4.87 9.27
N VAL A 48 -7.13 -5.32 8.05
CA VAL A 48 -7.17 -4.46 6.87
C VAL A 48 -8.35 -3.49 6.92
N GLU A 49 -9.52 -3.99 7.30
CA GLU A 49 -10.72 -3.17 7.52
C GLU A 49 -10.47 -2.14 8.64
N THR A 50 -9.87 -2.58 9.75
CA THR A 50 -9.50 -1.69 10.86
C THR A 50 -8.54 -0.59 10.42
N LEU A 51 -7.52 -0.92 9.60
CA LEU A 51 -6.59 0.07 9.07
C LEU A 51 -7.29 1.10 8.18
N ALA A 52 -8.21 0.67 7.32
CA ALA A 52 -8.97 1.56 6.46
C ALA A 52 -9.88 2.50 7.27
N ASP A 53 -10.53 1.96 8.31
CA ASP A 53 -11.36 2.72 9.24
C ASP A 53 -10.54 3.79 9.99
N ASP A 54 -9.36 3.42 10.52
CA ASP A 54 -8.46 4.34 11.23
C ASP A 54 -7.92 5.47 10.33
N LEU A 55 -7.70 5.17 9.04
CA LEU A 55 -7.30 6.15 8.03
C LEU A 55 -8.47 6.96 7.47
N GLY A 56 -9.72 6.52 7.70
CA GLY A 56 -10.92 7.15 7.17
C GLY A 56 -11.09 7.01 5.66
N VAL A 57 -10.64 5.87 5.09
CA VAL A 57 -10.62 5.59 3.65
C VAL A 57 -11.33 4.29 3.31
N PRO A 58 -11.79 4.07 2.07
CA PRO A 58 -12.38 2.79 1.68
C PRO A 58 -11.36 1.63 1.70
N SER A 59 -11.84 0.45 2.11
CA SER A 59 -11.15 -0.84 1.95
C SER A 59 -11.72 -1.64 0.77
N HIS A 60 -10.83 -2.23 -0.04
CA HIS A 60 -11.15 -3.14 -1.12
C HIS A 60 -10.51 -4.51 -0.87
N LEU A 61 -11.32 -5.48 -0.45
CA LEU A 61 -10.86 -6.83 -0.11
C LEU A 61 -10.94 -7.76 -1.33
N GLY A 62 -10.05 -8.75 -1.39
CA GLY A 62 -10.07 -9.78 -2.44
C GLY A 62 -9.82 -9.21 -3.83
N HIS A 63 -8.80 -8.34 -3.98
CA HIS A 63 -8.47 -7.67 -5.23
C HIS A 63 -7.59 -8.53 -6.16
N GLY A 64 -7.59 -9.86 -6.01
CA GLY A 64 -6.75 -10.74 -6.80
C GLY A 64 -5.28 -10.72 -6.38
N ASP A 65 -4.38 -10.94 -7.33
CA ASP A 65 -2.94 -10.94 -7.12
C ASP A 65 -2.36 -9.52 -7.14
N LEU A 66 -1.74 -9.09 -6.04
CA LEU A 66 -1.09 -7.79 -5.89
C LEU A 66 0.43 -7.90 -5.66
N GLN A 67 1.04 -9.04 -6.01
CA GLN A 67 2.49 -9.21 -5.95
C GLN A 67 3.24 -8.30 -6.94
N ASP A 68 4.54 -8.08 -6.71
CA ASP A 68 5.34 -7.23 -7.59
C ASP A 68 5.35 -7.77 -9.02
N GLY A 69 4.99 -6.92 -9.98
CA GLY A 69 4.87 -7.29 -11.39
C GLY A 69 3.57 -7.99 -11.77
N SER A 70 2.61 -8.14 -10.85
CA SER A 70 1.27 -8.66 -11.18
C SER A 70 0.46 -7.64 -11.99
N GLU A 71 -0.52 -8.14 -12.76
CA GLU A 71 -1.47 -7.28 -13.48
C GLU A 71 -2.32 -6.45 -12.51
N GLY A 72 -2.75 -7.04 -11.38
CA GLY A 72 -3.54 -6.34 -10.37
C GLY A 72 -2.80 -5.16 -9.76
N LEU A 73 -1.51 -5.30 -9.47
CA LEU A 73 -0.69 -4.18 -9.00
C LEU A 73 -0.54 -3.10 -10.08
N ALA A 74 -0.32 -3.49 -11.34
CA ALA A 74 -0.20 -2.55 -12.45
C ALA A 74 -1.48 -1.73 -12.67
N GLU A 75 -2.66 -2.33 -12.52
CA GLU A 75 -3.94 -1.62 -12.58
C GLU A 75 -4.07 -0.58 -11.46
N LEU A 76 -3.65 -0.91 -10.23
CA LEU A 76 -3.65 0.03 -9.11
C LEU A 76 -2.69 1.21 -9.35
N VAL A 77 -1.49 0.93 -9.88
CA VAL A 77 -0.52 1.96 -10.27
C VAL A 77 -1.12 2.92 -11.29
N ASP A 78 -1.80 2.42 -12.32
CA ASP A 78 -2.40 3.27 -13.35
C ASP A 78 -3.58 4.09 -12.82
N ARG A 79 -4.40 3.50 -11.94
CA ARG A 79 -5.54 4.17 -11.31
C ARG A 79 -5.12 5.28 -10.35
N HIS A 80 -4.04 5.07 -9.59
CA HIS A 80 -3.61 5.95 -8.49
C HIS A 80 -2.35 6.73 -8.81
N ARG A 81 -2.13 7.10 -10.07
CA ARG A 81 -1.02 7.98 -10.45
C ARG A 81 -1.09 9.30 -9.68
N GLY A 82 -0.01 9.64 -8.98
CA GLY A 82 0.07 10.84 -8.15
C GLY A 82 -0.69 10.75 -6.82
N GLU A 83 -1.27 9.59 -6.51
CA GLU A 83 -1.98 9.32 -5.26
C GLU A 83 -1.21 8.28 -4.41
N CYS A 84 -1.58 8.18 -3.13
CA CYS A 84 -1.06 7.15 -2.23
C CYS A 84 -2.14 6.13 -1.90
N VAL A 85 -1.81 4.85 -2.00
CA VAL A 85 -2.68 3.74 -1.57
C VAL A 85 -1.89 2.75 -0.73
N VAL A 86 -2.60 2.01 0.11
CA VAL A 86 -2.03 0.87 0.85
C VAL A 86 -2.41 -0.41 0.12
N VAL A 87 -1.44 -1.29 -0.07
CA VAL A 87 -1.62 -2.64 -0.60
C VAL A 87 -1.20 -3.63 0.46
N VAL A 88 -2.16 -4.42 0.93
CA VAL A 88 -1.94 -5.56 1.80
C VAL A 88 -1.88 -6.82 0.94
N ARG A 89 -0.77 -7.55 1.02
CA ARG A 89 -0.56 -8.79 0.25
C ARG A 89 0.19 -9.84 1.04
N GLY A 90 0.12 -11.09 0.62
CA GLY A 90 0.87 -12.18 1.23
C GLY A 90 2.38 -11.92 1.23
N GLY A 91 3.04 -12.20 2.35
CA GLY A 91 4.47 -12.01 2.53
C GLY A 91 4.92 -12.24 3.96
N ALA A 92 6.24 -12.39 4.15
CA ALA A 92 6.84 -12.65 5.45
C ALA A 92 7.48 -11.41 6.09
N ASP A 93 7.70 -10.33 5.32
CA ASP A 93 8.31 -9.11 5.85
C ASP A 93 7.34 -8.43 6.83
N ALA A 94 7.83 -8.05 8.00
CA ALA A 94 7.06 -7.29 8.98
C ALA A 94 7.07 -5.79 8.70
N ASP A 95 8.15 -5.29 8.10
CA ASP A 95 8.35 -3.87 7.87
C ASP A 95 7.62 -3.42 6.60
N PRO A 96 6.67 -2.46 6.71
CA PRO A 96 6.05 -1.84 5.55
C PRO A 96 7.08 -1.13 4.67
N VAL A 97 6.82 -1.11 3.37
CA VAL A 97 7.68 -0.42 2.41
C VAL A 97 6.88 0.48 1.48
N LEU A 98 7.46 1.61 1.12
CA LEU A 98 6.91 2.49 0.10
C LEU A 98 7.49 2.10 -1.26
N LEU A 99 6.61 1.78 -2.21
CA LEU A 99 6.93 1.66 -3.62
C LEU A 99 6.55 2.97 -4.33
N LEU A 100 7.50 3.55 -5.04
CA LEU A 100 7.27 4.62 -5.99
C LEU A 100 7.28 3.98 -7.38
N VAL A 101 6.14 4.02 -8.07
CA VAL A 101 6.00 3.42 -9.40
C VAL A 101 5.70 4.50 -10.42
N ASP A 102 6.57 4.66 -11.40
CA ASP A 102 6.42 5.59 -12.51
C ASP A 102 6.75 4.93 -13.85
N ALA A 103 6.87 5.72 -14.91
CA ALA A 103 7.19 5.22 -16.24
C ALA A 103 8.63 4.69 -16.38
N ASP A 104 9.54 5.10 -15.47
CA ASP A 104 10.95 4.72 -15.49
C ASP A 104 11.21 3.46 -14.65
N GLY A 105 10.31 3.15 -13.71
CA GLY A 105 10.28 1.85 -13.02
C GLY A 105 9.71 1.91 -11.60
N THR A 106 10.21 0.99 -10.77
CA THR A 106 9.79 0.85 -9.37
C THR A 106 10.97 1.13 -8.45
N SER A 107 10.81 2.06 -7.52
CA SER A 107 11.75 2.32 -6.43
C SER A 107 11.15 1.89 -5.09
N ARG A 108 11.90 1.12 -4.30
CA ARG A 108 11.47 0.63 -2.98
C ARG A 108 12.20 1.39 -1.87
N GLN A 109 11.44 1.91 -0.91
CA GLN A 109 11.93 2.68 0.23
C GLN A 109 11.37 2.12 1.54
N ALA A 110 12.14 2.18 2.61
CA ALA A 110 11.65 1.86 3.95
C ALA A 110 10.73 2.98 4.46
N LEU A 111 9.67 2.61 5.18
CA LEU A 111 8.73 3.59 5.74
C LEU A 111 9.38 4.48 6.82
N GLU A 112 10.34 3.94 7.57
CA GLU A 112 11.08 4.65 8.63
C GLU A 112 11.89 5.86 8.12
N GLY A 113 12.16 5.94 6.82
CA GLY A 113 12.91 7.03 6.19
C GLY A 113 12.05 8.22 5.74
N LEU A 114 10.74 8.22 6.01
CA LEU A 114 9.78 9.23 5.52
C LEU A 114 9.60 10.44 6.46
N THR A 115 10.45 10.60 7.48
CA THR A 115 10.43 11.73 8.42
C THR A 115 11.40 12.84 8.07
#